data_AF-A0A812QXL3-F1
#
_entry.id   AF-A0A812QXL3-F1
#
_cell.length_a   1.000
_cell.length_b   1.000
_cell.length_c   1.000
_cell.angle_alpha   90.00
_cell.angle_beta   90.00
_cell.angle_gamma   90.00
#
_symmetry.space_group_name_H-M   'P 1'
#
loop_
_entity.id
_entity.type
_entity.pdbx_description
1 polymer ?
#
loop_
_entity_poly.entity_id
_entity_poly.type
_entity_poly.pdbx_seq_one_letter_code
_entity_poly.pdbx_strand_id
1 'polypeptide(L)'
;MDTPLGQALASCSTSAQWSTLDAVLRKVNAKCGANAVNARDFDQFLLSVGSEQLRLHGVWRHSFGPKYKPLLIVNPAYARTVARDPEAACSCPGGQGQTSTERFNSQAYNAGRHSHEASGHIASCAQMLGRTWNSAGTFECSI
;
A
#
# COMPACT_ATOMS: atom_id res chain seq x y z
N MET A 1 17.41 -6.86 0.86
CA MET A 1 16.61 -6.05 -0.09
C MET A 1 17.52 -5.15 -0.95
N ASP A 2 18.84 -5.28 -0.78
CA ASP A 2 19.87 -4.40 -1.34
C ASP A 2 20.29 -4.76 -2.76
N THR A 3 19.66 -5.79 -3.33
CA THR A 3 19.82 -6.15 -4.74
C THR A 3 19.03 -5.19 -5.63
N PRO A 4 19.42 -5.02 -6.91
CA PRO A 4 18.64 -4.24 -7.86
C PRO A 4 17.17 -4.69 -7.96
N LEU A 5 16.93 -6.00 -7.85
CA LEU A 5 15.59 -6.59 -7.82
C LEU A 5 14.80 -6.16 -6.57
N GLY A 6 15.44 -6.16 -5.40
CA GLY A 6 14.83 -5.72 -4.14
C GLY A 6 14.50 -4.22 -4.14
N GLN A 7 15.39 -3.39 -4.68
CA GLN A 7 15.16 -1.96 -4.84
C GLN A 7 14.02 -1.67 -5.83
N ALA A 8 13.99 -2.39 -6.96
CA ALA A 8 12.90 -2.29 -7.93
C ALA A 8 11.55 -2.65 -7.28
N LEU A 9 11.50 -3.75 -6.51
CA LEU A 9 10.33 -4.16 -5.74
C LEU A 9 9.89 -3.10 -4.73
N ALA A 10 10.80 -2.59 -3.89
CA ALA A 10 10.48 -1.61 -2.86
C ALA A 10 9.97 -0.27 -3.44
N SER A 11 10.34 0.04 -4.68
CA SER A 11 9.89 1.25 -5.38
C SER A 11 8.54 1.08 -6.13
N CYS A 12 8.03 -0.16 -6.23
CA CYS A 12 6.72 -0.41 -6.82
C CYS A 12 5.60 -0.07 -5.83
N SER A 13 4.42 0.27 -6.34
CA SER A 13 3.23 0.45 -5.51
C SER A 13 2.09 -0.38 -6.08
N THR A 14 1.37 -1.07 -5.18
CA THR A 14 0.09 -1.71 -5.48
C THR A 14 -1.09 -0.95 -4.89
N SER A 15 -0.89 0.32 -4.50
CA SER A 15 -1.94 1.16 -3.90
C SER A 15 -2.62 0.50 -2.69
N ALA A 16 -1.86 -0.25 -1.90
CA ALA A 16 -2.33 -1.06 -0.77
C ALA A 16 -3.39 -2.13 -1.13
N GLN A 17 -3.45 -2.56 -2.40
CA GLN A 17 -4.34 -3.64 -2.85
C GLN A 17 -3.55 -4.92 -3.14
N TRP A 18 -4.17 -6.07 -2.85
CA TRP A 18 -3.66 -7.38 -3.24
C TRP A 18 -3.57 -7.48 -4.75
N SER A 19 -2.39 -7.82 -5.25
CA SER A 19 -2.08 -7.98 -6.66
C SER A 19 -1.49 -9.36 -6.92
N THR A 20 -1.70 -9.88 -8.13
CA THR A 20 -1.08 -11.14 -8.54
C THR A 20 0.44 -10.99 -8.67
N LEU A 21 1.16 -12.09 -8.43
CA LEU A 21 2.60 -12.17 -8.64
C LEU A 21 3.01 -11.59 -10.01
N ASP A 22 2.30 -11.97 -11.08
CA ASP A 22 2.61 -11.53 -12.45
C ASP A 22 2.33 -10.03 -12.67
N ALA A 23 1.36 -9.43 -11.97
CA ALA A 23 1.09 -8.00 -12.04
C ALA A 23 2.20 -7.19 -11.37
N VAL A 24 2.70 -7.64 -10.22
CA VAL A 24 3.84 -7.02 -9.54
C VAL A 24 5.12 -7.22 -10.35
N LEU A 25 5.34 -8.44 -10.83
CA LEU A 25 6.51 -8.78 -11.64
C LEU A 25 6.65 -7.89 -12.88
N ARG A 26 5.54 -7.60 -13.59
CA ARG A 26 5.57 -6.69 -14.73
C ARG A 26 6.06 -5.29 -14.35
N LYS A 27 5.64 -4.76 -13.20
CA LYS A 27 6.10 -3.45 -12.69
C LYS A 27 7.57 -3.48 -12.28
N VAL A 28 8.02 -4.59 -11.69
CA VAL A 28 9.42 -4.79 -11.28
C VAL A 28 10.33 -4.91 -12.51
N ASN A 29 9.97 -5.77 -13.47
CA ASN A 29 10.75 -5.97 -14.69
C ASN A 29 10.84 -4.70 -15.55
N ALA A 30 9.79 -3.88 -15.57
CA ALA A 30 9.83 -2.56 -16.22
C ALA A 30 10.93 -1.64 -15.63
N LYS A 31 11.33 -1.85 -14.37
CA LYS A 31 12.41 -1.11 -13.70
C LYS A 31 13.77 -1.81 -13.82
N CYS A 32 13.80 -3.14 -13.88
CA CYS A 32 15.04 -3.92 -13.99
C CYS A 32 15.63 -3.93 -15.42
N GLY A 33 14.84 -3.62 -16.45
CA GLY A 33 15.31 -3.54 -17.84
C GLY A 33 15.92 -4.88 -18.30
N ALA A 34 17.20 -4.86 -18.68
CA ALA A 34 17.93 -6.04 -19.13
C ALA A 34 18.06 -7.16 -18.08
N ASN A 35 17.88 -6.84 -16.80
CA ASN A 35 17.93 -7.79 -15.68
C ASN A 35 16.53 -8.29 -15.28
N ALA A 36 15.62 -8.42 -16.25
CA ALA A 36 14.28 -8.94 -16.00
C ALA A 36 14.33 -10.40 -15.52
N VAL A 37 13.53 -10.70 -14.51
CA VAL A 37 13.45 -12.05 -13.93
C VAL A 37 12.13 -12.71 -14.28
N ASN A 38 12.10 -14.05 -14.29
CA ASN A 38 10.86 -14.79 -14.47
C ASN A 38 10.09 -14.91 -13.13
N ALA A 39 8.84 -15.38 -13.19
CA ALA A 39 7.98 -15.47 -12.01
C ALA A 39 8.48 -16.46 -10.96
N ARG A 40 9.15 -17.54 -11.39
CA ARG A 40 9.69 -18.57 -10.48
C ARG A 40 10.86 -18.01 -9.68
N ASP A 41 11.81 -17.36 -10.34
CA ASP A 41 12.98 -16.75 -9.70
C ASP A 41 12.56 -15.60 -8.80
N PHE A 42 11.53 -14.84 -9.21
CA PHE A 42 10.96 -13.79 -8.38
C PHE A 42 10.30 -14.34 -7.11
N ASP A 43 9.52 -15.42 -7.18
CA ASP A 43 8.95 -16.04 -5.97
C ASP A 43 10.02 -16.67 -5.07
N GLN A 44 11.06 -17.29 -5.64
CA GLN A 44 12.20 -17.79 -4.88
C GLN A 44 12.97 -16.66 -4.18
N PHE A 45 13.14 -15.51 -4.83
CA PHE A 45 13.70 -14.33 -4.20
C PHE A 45 12.84 -13.84 -3.02
N LEU A 46 11.52 -13.79 -3.18
CA LEU A 46 10.62 -13.38 -2.08
C LEU A 46 10.69 -14.36 -0.90
N LEU A 47 10.82 -15.66 -1.18
CA LEU A 47 11.00 -16.69 -0.16
C LEU A 47 12.34 -16.54 0.57
N SER A 48 13.43 -16.28 -0.17
CA SER A 48 14.77 -16.17 0.41
C SER A 48 14.95 -14.92 1.27
N VAL A 49 14.25 -13.82 0.96
CA VAL A 49 14.24 -12.60 1.79
C VAL A 49 13.50 -12.84 3.11
N GLY A 50 12.46 -13.67 3.12
CA GLY A 50 11.67 -13.97 4.32
C GLY A 50 10.57 -12.93 4.61
N SER A 51 9.50 -13.40 5.26
CA SER A 51 8.28 -12.59 5.45
C SER A 51 8.44 -11.40 6.40
N GLU A 52 9.34 -11.50 7.37
CA GLU A 52 9.63 -10.44 8.34
C GLU A 52 10.38 -9.29 7.66
N GLN A 53 11.44 -9.61 6.92
CA GLN A 53 12.19 -8.63 6.18
C GLN A 53 11.34 -7.97 5.09
N LEU A 54 10.48 -8.72 4.40
CA LEU A 54 9.54 -8.14 3.42
C LEU A 54 8.61 -7.11 4.08
N ARG A 55 8.11 -7.38 5.29
CA ARG A 55 7.23 -6.46 6.03
C ARG A 55 7.91 -5.14 6.36
N LEU A 56 9.19 -5.15 6.75
CA LEU A 56 9.96 -3.92 7.00
C LEU A 56 10.03 -3.01 5.76
N HIS A 57 9.97 -3.61 4.57
CA HIS A 57 9.97 -2.90 3.28
C HIS A 57 8.55 -2.65 2.74
N GLY A 58 7.51 -2.85 3.56
CA GLY A 58 6.11 -2.66 3.17
C GLY A 58 5.63 -3.65 2.11
N VAL A 59 6.21 -4.85 2.09
CA VAL A 59 5.81 -5.93 1.20
C VAL A 59 5.13 -7.02 2.02
N TRP A 60 3.92 -7.39 1.61
CA TRP A 60 3.22 -8.56 2.14
C TRP A 60 3.04 -9.60 1.07
N ARG A 61 3.26 -10.85 1.44
CA ARG A 61 3.12 -12.02 0.58
C ARG A 61 2.17 -13.00 1.25
N HIS A 62 1.15 -13.40 0.52
CA HIS A 62 0.21 -14.43 0.96
C HIS A 62 0.21 -15.59 -0.03
N SER A 63 0.40 -16.82 0.47
CA SER A 63 0.41 -18.04 -0.33
C SER A 63 -0.82 -18.88 0.00
N PHE A 64 -1.47 -19.41 -1.04
CA PHE A 64 -2.61 -20.32 -0.91
C PHE A 64 -2.20 -21.80 -1.04
N GLY A 65 -0.92 -22.10 -0.78
CA GLY A 65 -0.33 -23.43 -0.96
C GLY A 65 0.48 -23.58 -2.26
N PRO A 66 1.17 -24.70 -2.45
CA PRO A 66 2.21 -24.88 -3.48
C PRO A 66 1.68 -24.88 -4.92
N LYS A 67 0.38 -25.15 -5.10
CA LYS A 67 -0.27 -25.16 -6.42
C LYS A 67 -0.58 -23.75 -6.94
N TYR A 68 -0.72 -22.77 -6.05
CA TYR A 68 -1.24 -21.45 -6.39
C TYR A 68 -0.14 -20.39 -6.31
N LYS A 69 -0.11 -19.48 -7.29
CA LYS A 69 0.77 -18.31 -7.23
C LYS A 69 0.37 -17.43 -6.04
N PRO A 70 1.32 -16.87 -5.30
CA PRO A 70 1.02 -15.99 -4.19
C PRO A 70 0.43 -14.65 -4.65
N LEU A 71 -0.29 -14.01 -3.73
CA LEU A 71 -0.68 -12.61 -3.84
C LEU A 71 0.30 -11.72 -3.07
N LEU A 72 0.46 -10.51 -3.57
CA LEU A 72 1.40 -9.53 -3.04
C LEU A 72 0.72 -8.18 -2.82
N ILE A 73 1.14 -7.50 -1.75
CA ILE A 73 0.94 -6.07 -1.56
C ILE A 73 2.31 -5.42 -1.47
N VAL A 74 2.49 -4.29 -2.16
CA VAL A 74 3.67 -3.44 -2.04
C VAL A 74 3.21 -2.04 -1.70
N ASN A 75 3.63 -1.56 -0.52
CA ASN A 75 3.27 -0.26 0.03
C ASN A 75 4.53 0.52 0.44
N PRO A 76 5.11 1.31 -0.48
CA PRO A 76 6.27 2.14 -0.17
C PRO A 76 5.99 3.21 0.89
N ALA A 77 4.73 3.62 1.07
CA ALA A 77 4.37 4.62 2.08
C ALA A 77 4.49 4.05 3.50
N TYR A 78 4.11 2.78 3.69
CA TYR A 78 4.37 2.06 4.93
C TYR A 78 5.88 1.92 5.18
N ALA A 79 6.65 1.48 4.17
CA ALA A 79 8.11 1.33 4.30
C ALA A 79 8.79 2.64 4.75
N ARG A 80 8.40 3.78 4.17
CA ARG A 80 8.90 5.11 4.58
C ARG A 80 8.51 5.49 6.01
N THR A 81 7.34 5.05 6.47
CA THR A 81 6.85 5.34 7.82
C THR A 81 7.64 4.53 8.83
N VAL A 82 7.78 3.22 8.62
CA VAL A 82 8.59 2.33 9.47
C VAL A 82 10.05 2.78 9.53
N ALA A 83 10.63 3.21 8.41
CA ALA A 83 12.01 3.71 8.39
C ALA A 83 12.20 5.03 9.16
N ARG A 84 11.15 5.86 9.24
CA ARG A 84 11.19 7.14 9.97
C ARG A 84 10.90 6.95 11.45
N ASP A 85 9.97 6.06 11.77
CA ASP A 85 9.49 5.80 13.12
C ASP A 85 9.00 4.34 13.22
N PRO A 86 9.85 3.43 13.72
CA PRO A 86 9.51 2.01 13.83
C PRO A 86 8.45 1.72 14.90
N GLU A 87 8.19 2.66 15.81
CA GLU A 87 7.17 2.56 16.86
C GLU A 87 5.89 3.34 16.52
N ALA A 88 5.83 4.00 15.36
CA ALA A 88 4.65 4.73 14.91
C ALA A 88 3.44 3.79 14.76
N ALA A 89 2.62 3.72 15.81
CA ALA A 89 1.27 3.21 15.73
C ALA A 89 0.48 4.04 14.70
N CYS A 90 -0.41 3.38 13.93
CA CYS A 90 -1.32 4.04 12.99
C CYS A 90 -1.96 5.26 13.68
N SER A 91 -1.66 6.47 13.21
CA SER A 91 -2.27 7.71 13.73
C SER A 91 -3.73 7.87 13.29
N CYS A 92 -4.34 6.78 12.84
CA CYS A 92 -5.67 6.68 12.29
C CYS A 92 -6.63 6.78 13.49
N PRO A 93 -7.45 7.85 13.61
CA PRO A 93 -8.47 7.88 14.64
C PRO A 93 -9.34 6.64 14.44
N GLY A 94 -9.33 5.72 15.40
CA GLY A 94 -10.08 4.47 15.31
C GLY A 94 -11.57 4.77 15.26
N GLY A 95 -12.12 4.95 14.06
CA GLY A 95 -13.55 5.02 13.84
C GLY A 95 -14.14 3.65 14.11
N GLN A 96 -14.88 3.52 15.20
CA GLN A 96 -15.73 2.35 15.44
C GLN A 96 -16.62 2.16 14.20
N GLY A 97 -16.60 0.95 13.64
CA GLY A 97 -17.20 0.62 12.36
C GLY A 97 -18.61 1.17 12.20
N GLN A 98 -18.74 2.25 11.42
CA GLN A 98 -20.01 2.68 10.88
C GLN A 98 -20.15 2.07 9.49
N THR A 99 -21.06 1.11 9.37
CA THR A 99 -21.55 0.58 8.09
C THR A 99 -22.37 1.68 7.41
N SER A 100 -21.69 2.63 6.79
CA SER A 100 -22.34 3.69 6.02
C SER A 100 -22.03 3.52 4.54
N THR A 101 -23.03 3.76 3.69
CA THR A 101 -22.97 3.83 2.22
C THR A 101 -22.14 5.04 1.71
N GLU A 102 -21.23 5.53 2.54
CA GLU A 102 -20.47 6.74 2.31
C GLU A 102 -19.21 6.49 1.50
N ARG A 103 -18.86 7.45 0.66
CA ARG A 103 -17.68 7.38 -0.20
C ARG A 103 -16.42 7.53 0.66
N PHE A 104 -15.44 6.66 0.45
CA PHE A 104 -14.12 6.72 1.09
C PHE A 104 -13.13 7.31 0.07
N ASN A 105 -12.40 8.36 0.46
CA ASN A 105 -11.33 8.93 -0.36
C ASN A 105 -9.95 8.35 0.07
N SER A 106 -8.88 8.63 -0.68
CA SER A 106 -7.53 8.14 -0.36
C SER A 106 -7.00 8.62 1.01
N GLN A 107 -7.57 9.67 1.60
CA GLN A 107 -7.22 10.13 2.95
C GLN A 107 -7.81 9.24 4.05
N ALA A 108 -8.94 8.57 3.78
CA ALA A 108 -9.51 7.55 4.66
C ALA A 108 -8.56 6.36 4.92
N TYR A 109 -7.52 6.23 4.09
CA TYR A 109 -6.48 5.21 4.17
C TYR A 109 -5.17 5.73 4.77
N ASN A 110 -5.18 6.85 5.52
CA ASN A 110 -3.98 7.51 6.05
C ASN A 110 -2.85 7.61 5.00
N ALA A 111 -3.21 7.93 3.75
CA ALA A 111 -2.29 7.97 2.60
C ALA A 111 -1.41 6.71 2.41
N GLY A 112 -1.88 5.54 2.83
CA GLY A 112 -1.16 4.26 2.75
C GLY A 112 -0.11 4.05 3.85
N ARG A 113 -0.15 4.79 4.97
CA ARG A 113 0.86 4.65 6.05
C ARG A 113 0.58 3.50 7.04
N HIS A 114 -0.49 2.74 6.86
CA HIS A 114 -0.88 1.64 7.73
C HIS A 114 -0.49 0.26 7.16
N SER A 115 -0.38 -0.74 8.04
CA SER A 115 -0.30 -2.14 7.61
C SER A 115 -1.59 -2.51 6.88
N HIS A 116 -1.51 -3.33 5.83
CA HIS A 116 -2.68 -3.84 5.12
C HIS A 116 -3.70 -4.58 6.02
N GLU A 117 -3.30 -5.02 7.22
CA GLU A 117 -4.16 -5.66 8.22
C GLU A 117 -4.88 -4.67 9.16
N ALA A 118 -4.47 -3.39 9.18
CA ALA A 118 -4.88 -2.41 10.19
C ALA A 118 -5.83 -1.32 9.67
N SER A 119 -6.55 -1.56 8.58
CA SER A 119 -7.43 -0.54 7.96
C SER A 119 -8.71 -0.31 8.78
N GLY A 120 -8.71 0.75 9.60
CA GLY A 120 -9.94 1.38 10.11
C GLY A 120 -10.37 2.51 9.18
N HIS A 121 -11.58 2.43 8.63
CA HIS A 121 -12.07 3.38 7.63
C HIS A 121 -12.79 4.56 8.27
N ILE A 122 -12.41 5.79 7.93
CA ILE A 122 -13.18 7.00 8.22
C ILE A 122 -13.89 7.42 6.93
N ALA A 123 -15.21 7.51 6.96
CA ALA A 123 -15.98 7.97 5.81
C ALA A 123 -15.63 9.45 5.49
N SER A 124 -15.42 9.75 4.20
CA SER A 124 -14.87 11.05 3.80
C SER A 124 -15.90 12.19 3.74
N CYS A 125 -17.18 11.91 4.03
CA CYS A 125 -18.24 12.93 4.04
C CYS A 125 -18.01 14.02 5.11
N ALA A 126 -17.42 13.67 6.26
CA ALA A 126 -17.06 14.65 7.28
C ALA A 126 -16.01 15.68 6.80
N GLN A 127 -15.18 15.35 5.80
CA GLN A 127 -14.25 16.31 5.20
C GLN A 127 -14.91 17.31 4.22
N MET A 128 -16.16 17.05 3.78
CA MET A 128 -16.93 18.02 2.99
C MET A 128 -17.75 18.98 3.83
N LEU A 129 -18.05 18.65 5.10
CA LEU A 129 -18.92 19.45 5.97
C LEU A 129 -18.29 20.77 6.46
N GLY A 130 -17.04 21.05 6.09
CA GLY A 130 -16.40 22.35 6.30
C GLY A 130 -16.52 23.32 5.10
N ARG A 131 -17.19 22.94 4.00
CA ARG A 131 -17.35 23.81 2.82
C ARG A 131 -18.82 24.19 2.66
N THR A 132 -19.19 25.34 3.20
CA THR A 132 -20.46 25.98 2.87
C THR A 132 -20.46 26.31 1.39
N TRP A 133 -21.43 25.75 0.66
CA TRP A 133 -21.78 26.20 -0.68
C TRP A 133 -22.32 27.63 -0.57
N ASN A 134 -21.59 28.61 -1.10
CA ASN A 134 -22.20 29.90 -1.43
C ASN A 134 -22.96 29.75 -2.74
N SER A 135 -24.17 30.29 -2.80
CA SER A 135 -25.11 30.24 -3.93
C SER A 135 -24.60 30.85 -5.24
N ALA A 136 -23.35 31.34 -5.28
CA ALA A 136 -22.71 31.98 -6.43
C ALA A 136 -21.70 31.08 -7.20
N GLY A 137 -21.45 29.84 -6.75
CA GLY A 137 -20.68 28.87 -7.55
C GLY A 137 -19.18 29.14 -7.72
N THR A 138 -18.55 29.91 -6.83
CA THR A 138 -17.09 30.10 -6.81
C THR A 138 -16.46 29.52 -5.55
N PHE A 139 -15.30 28.88 -5.71
CA PHE A 139 -14.48 28.35 -4.60
C PHE A 139 -13.56 29.46 -4.09
N GLU A 140 -13.72 29.87 -2.84
CA GLU A 140 -12.69 30.60 -2.12
C GLU A 140 -11.99 29.68 -1.11
N CYS A 141 -10.66 29.70 -1.15
CA CYS A 141 -9.81 29.03 -0.18
C CYS A 141 -9.30 30.11 0.78
N SER A 142 -9.81 30.12 2.00
CA SER A 142 -9.21 30.93 3.07
C SER A 142 -8.15 30.09 3.77
N ILE A 143 -6.92 30.60 3.79
CA ILE A 143 -5.79 30.07 4.56
C ILE A 143 -6.03 30.34 6.04
#